data_AF-A0A1Z3MNI3-F1
#
_entry.id   AF-A0A1Z3MNI3-F1
#
_cell.length_a   1.000
_cell.length_b   1.000
_cell.length_c   1.000
_cell.angle_alpha   90.00
_cell.angle_beta   90.00
_cell.angle_gamma   90.00
#
_symmetry.space_group_name_H-M   'P 1'
#
loop_
_entity.id
_entity.type
_entity.pdbx_description
1 polymer ?
#
loop_
_entity_poly.entity_id
_entity_poly.type
_entity_poly.pdbx_seq_one_letter_code
_entity_poly.pdbx_strand_id
1 'polypeptide(L)' 'MTISYKGVTTVVQLDSNANRLLTEAAERSGRSKVAEATIRLRDHLKNFEDIAAEGKRFPVNTSGSND' A
#
# COMPACT_ATOMS: atom_id res chain seq x y z
N MET A 1 14.65 13.91 -19.58
CA MET A 1 15.15 12.78 -18.77
C MET A 1 14.00 11.81 -18.59
N THR A 2 14.10 10.59 -19.12
CA THR A 2 13.13 9.52 -18.88
C THR A 2 13.53 8.79 -17.62
N ILE A 3 12.72 8.85 -16.57
CA ILE A 3 12.94 8.07 -15.34
C ILE A 3 12.58 6.61 -15.67
N SER A 4 13.54 5.70 -15.51
CA SER A 4 13.33 4.26 -15.63
C SER A 4 13.32 3.64 -14.23
N TYR A 5 12.24 2.95 -13.89
CA TYR A 5 12.09 2.25 -12.62
C TYR A 5 12.51 0.79 -12.77
N LYS A 6 13.41 0.33 -11.88
CA LYS A 6 13.85 -1.07 -11.81
C LYS A 6 13.18 -1.79 -10.64
N GLY A 7 12.97 -3.10 -10.78
CA GLY A 7 12.54 -3.93 -9.67
C GLY A 7 13.57 -3.94 -8.55
N VAL A 8 13.11 -3.79 -7.31
CA VAL A 8 13.95 -3.79 -6.10
C VAL A 8 13.32 -4.66 -5.03
N THR A 9 14.14 -5.16 -4.12
CA THR A 9 13.69 -5.80 -2.88
C THR A 9 13.82 -4.80 -1.75
N THR A 10 12.74 -4.64 -0.98
CA THR A 10 12.71 -3.76 0.19
C THR A 10 12.42 -4.60 1.43
N VAL A 11 13.18 -4.36 2.49
CA VAL A 11 12.92 -4.94 3.81
C VAL A 11 12.08 -3.95 4.61
N VAL A 12 10.95 -4.43 5.14
CA VAL A 12 10.04 -3.66 5.99
C VAL A 12 10.03 -4.25 7.39
N GLN A 13 10.13 -3.36 8.38
CA GLN A 13 9.93 -3.72 9.78
C GLN A 13 8.44 -3.61 10.11
N LEU A 14 7.90 -4.66 10.72
CA LEU A 14 6.51 -4.72 11.13
C LEU A 14 6.46 -4.75 12.65
N ASP A 15 5.56 -3.96 13.24
CA ASP A 15 5.21 -4.13 14.64
C ASP A 15 4.50 -5.48 14.87
N SER A 16 4.32 -5.83 16.14
CA SER A 16 3.72 -7.11 16.53
C SER A 16 2.30 -7.29 15.98
N ASN A 17 1.51 -6.21 15.89
CA ASN A 17 0.13 -6.27 15.41
C ASN A 17 0.09 -6.48 13.90
N ALA A 18 0.91 -5.74 13.14
CA ALA A 18 1.03 -5.88 11.70
C ALA A 18 1.55 -7.28 11.31
N ASN A 19 2.53 -7.82 12.04
CA ASN A 19 2.98 -9.19 11.82
C ASN A 19 1.88 -10.22 12.11
N ARG A 20 1.07 -10.03 13.17
CA ARG A 20 -0.08 -10.89 13.46
C ARG A 20 -1.07 -10.90 12.29
N LEU A 21 -1.49 -9.73 11.83
CA LEU A 21 -2.42 -9.58 10.71
C LEU A 21 -1.88 -10.19 9.41
N LEU A 22 -0.59 -10.00 9.12
CA LEU A 22 0.05 -10.61 7.96
C LEU A 22 0.11 -12.14 8.07
N THR A 23 0.34 -12.67 9.27
CA THR A 23 0.35 -14.12 9.54
C THR A 23 -1.01 -14.73 9.24
N GLU A 24 -2.06 -14.20 9.87
CA GLU A 24 -3.42 -14.70 9.69
C GLU A 24 -3.88 -14.59 8.22
N ALA A 25 -3.49 -13.51 7.52
CA ALA A 25 -3.78 -13.36 6.11
C ALA A 25 -3.08 -14.40 5.23
N ALA A 26 -1.79 -14.65 5.48
CA ALA A 26 -1.00 -15.62 4.76
C ALA A 26 -1.53 -17.05 4.97
N GLU A 27 -1.94 -17.40 6.19
CA GLU A 27 -2.57 -18.68 6.51
C GLU A 27 -3.90 -18.86 5.76
N ARG A 28 -4.79 -17.86 5.82
CA ARG A 28 -6.08 -17.91 5.09
C ARG A 28 -5.91 -18.04 3.59
N SER A 29 -4.86 -17.46 3.02
CA SER A 29 -4.60 -17.50 1.58
C SER A 29 -3.73 -18.69 1.14
N GLY A 30 -3.21 -19.48 2.07
CA GLY A 30 -2.27 -20.57 1.79
C GLY A 30 -0.93 -20.10 1.23
N ARG A 31 -0.50 -18.87 1.54
CA ARG A 31 0.74 -18.27 1.03
C ARG A 31 1.79 -18.12 2.12
N SER A 32 3.04 -17.90 1.70
CA SER A 32 4.07 -17.39 2.61
C SER A 32 3.80 -15.92 2.94
N LYS A 33 4.30 -15.46 4.10
CA LYS A 33 4.21 -14.05 4.50
C LYS A 33 4.80 -13.09 3.47
N VAL A 34 5.91 -13.47 2.84
CA VAL A 34 6.58 -12.64 1.81
C VAL A 34 5.70 -12.49 0.57
N ALA A 35 5.09 -13.58 0.11
CA ALA A 35 4.19 -13.54 -1.05
C ALA A 35 2.93 -12.72 -0.75
N GLU A 36 2.32 -12.93 0.43
CA GLU A 36 1.15 -12.17 0.86
C GLU A 36 1.46 -10.67 1.02
N ALA A 37 2.60 -10.32 1.64
CA ALA A 37 3.03 -8.93 1.79
C ALA A 37 3.29 -8.25 0.45
N THR A 38 3.92 -8.97 -0.50
CA THR A 38 4.20 -8.46 -1.84
C THR A 38 2.91 -8.16 -2.61
N ILE A 39 1.93 -9.07 -2.54
CA ILE A 39 0.63 -8.88 -3.19
C ILE A 39 -0.11 -7.70 -2.56
N ARG A 40 -0.15 -7.63 -1.22
CA ARG A 40 -0.82 -6.54 -0.50
C ARG A 40 -0.19 -5.18 -0.75
N LEU A 41 1.14 -5.08 -0.74
CA LEU A 41 1.84 -3.82 -1.04
C LEU A 41 1.55 -3.38 -2.49
N ARG A 42 1.62 -4.31 -3.45
CA ARG A 42 1.31 -4.02 -4.85
C ARG A 42 -0.14 -3.60 -5.05
N ASP A 43 -1.07 -4.27 -4.39
CA ASP A 43 -2.49 -3.93 -4.46
C ASP A 43 -2.76 -2.55 -3.86
N HIS A 44 -2.20 -2.27 -2.69
CA HIS A 44 -2.37 -0.99 -2.01
C HIS A 44 -1.80 0.16 -2.85
N LEU A 45 -0.59 0.02 -3.40
CA LEU A 45 0.01 1.03 -4.27
C LEU A 45 -0.74 1.24 -5.60
N LYS A 46 -1.56 0.28 -6.03
CA LYS A 46 -2.38 0.42 -7.24
C LYS A 46 -3.72 1.10 -6.97
N ASN A 47 -4.31 0.84 -5.81
CA ASN A 47 -5.66 1.27 -5.48
C ASN A 47 -5.69 2.55 -4.62
N PHE A 48 -4.56 2.93 -4.01
CA PHE A 48 -4.43 4.09 -3.14
C PHE A 48 -3.25 4.94 -3.60
N GLU A 49 -3.54 6.11 -4.19
CA GLU A 49 -2.51 7.05 -4.65
C GLU A 49 -1.74 7.68 -3.49
N ASP A 50 -2.44 7.95 -2.40
CA ASP A 50 -1.86 8.48 -1.17
C ASP A 50 -2.48 7.80 0.04
N ILE A 51 -1.64 7.59 1.06
CA ILE A 51 -2.10 7.20 2.38
C ILE A 51 -2.26 8.49 3.16
N ALA A 52 -3.43 8.71 3.77
CA ALA A 52 -3.68 9.85 4.63
C ALA A 52 -2.71 9.83 5.82
N ALA A 53 -1.54 10.45 5.66
CA ALA A 53 -0.68 10.80 6.76
C ALA A 53 -1.39 11.90 7.56
N GLU A 54 -1.34 11.81 8.90
CA GLU A 54 -1.82 12.88 9.76
C GLU A 54 -1.25 14.22 9.30
N GLY A 55 -2.13 15.17 8.99
CA GLY A 55 -1.77 16.52 8.50
C GLY A 55 -1.82 16.74 6.99
N LYS A 56 -2.02 15.71 6.15
CA LYS A 56 -2.27 15.90 4.72
C LYS A 56 -3.77 15.92 4.41
N ARG A 57 -4.37 17.12 4.35
CA ARG A 57 -5.69 17.31 3.74
C ARG A 57 -5.53 17.41 2.23
N PHE A 58 -6.21 16.57 1.47
CA PHE A 58 -6.28 16.71 0.02
C PHE A 58 -7.11 17.95 -0.34
N PRO A 59 -6.72 18.73 -1.36
CA PRO A 59 -7.60 19.76 -1.89
C PRO A 59 -8.84 19.08 -2.46
N VAL A 60 -10.02 19.50 -1.99
CA VAL A 60 -11.28 19.11 -2.62
C VAL A 60 -11.28 19.75 -4.01
N ASN A 61 -11.18 18.94 -5.06
CA ASN A 61 -11.44 19.40 -6.42
C ASN A 61 -12.93 19.72 -6.55
N THR A 62 -13.28 20.96 -6.22
CA THR A 62 -14.58 21.59 -6.53
C THR A 62 -14.59 22.02 -7.99
N SER A 63 -14.36 21.09 -8.91
CA SER A 63 -14.77 21.23 -10.31
C SER A 63 -16.13 20.57 -10.49
N GLY A 64 -17.08 21.02 -9.67
CA GLY A 64 -18.50 20.73 -9.80
C GLY A 64 -19.16 22.04 -10.20
N SER A 65 -19.43 22.14 -11.49
CA SER A 65 -20.11 23.19 -12.22
C SER A 65 -21.22 23.86 -11.42
N ASN A 66 -21.23 25.20 -11.38
CA ASN A 66 -22.44 25.95 -11.10
C ASN A 66 -22.61 27.02 -12.20
N ASP A 67 -23.79 26.94 -12.81
CA ASP A 67 -24.44 27.79 -13.84
C ASP A 67 -23.97 27.65 -15.30
#